data_AF-A0A814K8H7-F1
#
_entry.id   AF-A0A814K8H7-F1
#
_cell.length_a   1.000
_cell.length_b   1.000
_cell.length_c   1.000
_cell.angle_alpha   90.00
_cell.angle_beta   90.00
_cell.angle_gamma   90.00
#
_symmetry.space_group_name_H-M   'P 1'
#
loop_
_entity.id
_entity.type
_entity.pdbx_description
1 polymer ?
#
loop_
_entity_poly.entity_id
_entity_poly.type
_entity_poly.pdbx_seq_one_letter_code
_entity_poly.pdbx_strand_id
1 'polypeptide(L)'
;MEKKNHTIKLYHLVLSISCYKCLSINGSNPSCEDPFQGDVTGKLSLLYTPCLTNLRGRNGLFPATHCIKLVARSRAPIPIQYMYRTCGRDEADDNGITRSSHCGFLKLDWIDKNQRFRGCLNICDKDACNQASYSIYSIWKIIYCFSILFIISFESFI
;
A
#
# COMPACT_ATOMS: atom_id res chain seq x y z
N MET A 1 19.46 46.22 -33.73
CA MET A 1 19.31 44.75 -33.74
C MET A 1 19.44 44.26 -32.31
N GLU A 2 18.31 44.05 -31.65
CA GLU A 2 18.20 43.71 -30.23
C GLU A 2 18.27 42.18 -30.08
N LYS A 3 19.31 41.68 -29.40
CA LYS A 3 19.51 40.25 -29.16
C LYS A 3 18.51 39.78 -28.11
N LYS A 4 17.45 39.09 -28.53
CA LYS A 4 16.53 38.39 -27.61
C LYS A 4 17.26 37.19 -27.00
N ASN A 5 17.70 37.33 -25.76
CA ASN A 5 18.19 36.22 -24.94
C ASN A 5 17.02 35.28 -24.62
N HIS A 6 16.96 34.15 -25.30
CA HIS A 6 16.09 33.03 -24.94
C HIS A 6 16.64 32.36 -23.66
N THR A 7 16.15 32.79 -22.50
CA THR A 7 16.26 32.01 -21.27
C THR A 7 15.51 30.70 -21.44
N ILE A 8 16.26 29.60 -21.58
CA ILE A 8 15.71 28.24 -21.55
C ILE A 8 15.22 27.99 -20.12
N LYS A 9 13.89 28.03 -19.91
CA LYS A 9 13.28 27.51 -18.67
C LYS A 9 13.45 25.99 -18.67
N LEU A 10 14.43 25.49 -17.92
CA LEU A 10 14.50 24.08 -17.52
C LEU A 10 13.30 23.79 -16.61
N TYR A 11 12.25 23.20 -17.16
CA TYR A 11 11.18 22.61 -16.36
C TYR A 11 11.75 21.37 -15.67
N HIS A 12 11.87 21.40 -14.34
CA HIS A 12 12.11 20.18 -13.57
C HIS A 12 10.96 19.21 -13.86
N LEU A 13 11.24 18.08 -14.52
CA LEU A 13 10.32 16.96 -14.61
C LEU A 13 10.14 16.42 -13.19
N VAL A 14 9.07 16.82 -12.52
CA VAL A 14 8.77 16.30 -11.18
C VAL A 14 8.18 14.91 -11.36
N LEU A 15 9.00 13.88 -11.09
CA LEU A 15 8.58 12.48 -11.11
C LEU A 15 7.65 12.22 -9.92
N SER A 16 6.48 11.65 -10.21
CA SER A 16 5.48 11.25 -9.22
C SER A 16 5.23 9.77 -9.39
N ILE A 17 5.20 9.01 -8.29
CA ILE A 17 4.89 7.58 -8.36
C ILE A 17 3.39 7.35 -8.56
N SER A 18 3.03 6.12 -8.93
CA SER A 18 1.68 5.62 -9.06
C SER A 18 1.33 4.75 -7.86
N CYS A 19 0.17 4.97 -7.22
CA CYS A 19 -0.26 4.16 -6.07
C CYS A 19 -1.72 3.80 -6.16
N TYR A 20 -2.09 2.67 -5.56
CA TYR A 20 -3.50 2.39 -5.31
C TYR A 20 -4.04 3.34 -4.23
N LYS A 21 -5.20 3.96 -4.47
CA LYS A 21 -5.89 4.81 -3.49
C LYS A 21 -7.30 4.28 -3.27
N CYS A 22 -7.62 3.91 -2.03
CA CYS A 22 -8.95 3.44 -1.67
C CYS A 22 -9.13 3.37 -0.14
N LEU A 23 -10.38 3.32 0.29
CA LEU A 23 -10.79 3.03 1.66
C LEU A 23 -11.86 1.94 1.62
N SER A 24 -11.75 0.98 2.53
CA SER A 24 -12.77 0.01 2.83
C SER A 24 -12.91 -0.12 4.34
N ILE A 25 -14.15 -0.08 4.81
CA ILE A 25 -14.51 -0.25 6.22
C ILE A 25 -15.40 -1.48 6.29
N ASN A 26 -14.98 -2.49 7.04
CA ASN A 26 -15.68 -3.78 7.13
C ASN A 26 -15.99 -4.42 5.76
N GLY A 27 -15.09 -4.26 4.78
CA GLY A 27 -15.28 -4.82 3.43
C GLY A 27 -16.23 -4.03 2.54
N SER A 28 -16.56 -2.78 2.87
CA SER A 28 -17.44 -1.92 2.07
C SER A 28 -16.97 -1.68 0.64
N ASN A 29 -15.67 -1.89 0.35
CA ASN A 29 -15.11 -1.78 -0.98
C ASN A 29 -14.25 -3.03 -1.30
N PRO A 30 -14.84 -4.07 -1.91
CA PRO A 30 -14.15 -5.32 -2.24
C PRO A 30 -12.94 -5.12 -3.17
N SER A 31 -13.00 -4.14 -4.08
CA SER A 31 -11.88 -3.76 -4.95
C SER A 31 -10.71 -3.15 -4.17
N CYS A 32 -10.89 -2.77 -2.91
CA CYS A 32 -9.82 -2.32 -2.03
C CYS A 32 -9.27 -3.44 -1.12
N GLU A 33 -9.97 -4.56 -0.95
CA GLU A 33 -9.54 -5.59 0.00
C GLU A 33 -8.38 -6.47 -0.52
N ASP A 34 -7.85 -7.33 0.35
CA ASP A 34 -6.90 -8.40 -0.01
C ASP A 34 -7.59 -9.79 0.10
N PRO A 35 -7.44 -10.69 -0.89
CA PRO A 35 -7.04 -10.37 -2.25
C PRO A 35 -8.03 -9.38 -2.88
N PHE A 36 -7.58 -8.62 -3.88
CA PHE A 36 -8.45 -7.70 -4.61
C PHE A 36 -9.66 -8.45 -5.17
N GLN A 37 -10.86 -8.11 -4.70
CA GLN A 37 -12.11 -8.65 -5.21
C GLN A 37 -12.64 -7.68 -6.27
N GLY A 38 -12.18 -7.86 -7.50
CA GLY A 38 -12.55 -7.08 -8.67
C GLY A 38 -11.86 -7.63 -9.91
N ASP A 39 -12.45 -7.41 -11.08
CA ASP A 39 -11.77 -7.69 -12.35
C ASP A 39 -10.51 -6.80 -12.48
N VAL A 40 -9.68 -7.10 -13.49
CA VAL A 40 -8.46 -6.30 -13.74
C VAL A 40 -8.79 -4.81 -13.90
N THR A 41 -9.96 -4.49 -14.46
CA THR A 41 -10.50 -3.14 -14.62
C THR A 41 -10.77 -2.45 -13.28
N GLY A 42 -11.39 -3.13 -12.32
CA GLY A 42 -11.65 -2.64 -10.98
C GLY A 42 -10.38 -2.42 -10.14
N LYS A 43 -9.32 -3.19 -10.39
CA LYS A 43 -8.00 -2.91 -9.81
C LYS A 43 -7.37 -1.67 -10.44
N LEU A 44 -7.42 -1.56 -11.77
CA LEU A 44 -6.84 -0.44 -12.52
C LEU A 44 -7.51 0.90 -12.18
N SER A 45 -8.82 0.91 -11.92
CA SER A 45 -9.56 2.13 -11.56
C SER A 45 -9.12 2.73 -10.22
N LEU A 46 -8.46 1.96 -9.36
CA LEU A 46 -7.91 2.43 -8.09
C LEU A 46 -6.46 2.89 -8.19
N LEU A 47 -5.80 2.71 -9.33
CA LEU A 47 -4.42 3.16 -9.56
C LEU A 47 -4.42 4.64 -9.98
N TYR A 48 -3.72 5.48 -9.22
CA TYR A 48 -3.63 6.91 -9.51
C TYR A 48 -2.25 7.28 -10.04
N THR A 49 -2.20 7.86 -11.24
CA THR A 49 -0.99 8.29 -11.94
C THR A 49 -1.22 9.66 -12.60
N PRO A 50 -0.42 10.70 -12.31
CA PRO A 50 0.54 10.78 -11.22
C PRO A 50 -0.17 10.79 -9.86
N CYS A 51 0.37 10.11 -8.85
CA CYS A 51 -0.23 10.16 -7.52
C CYS A 51 0.15 11.45 -6.80
N LEU A 52 -0.85 12.30 -6.56
CA LEU A 52 -0.67 13.56 -5.84
C LEU A 52 -1.25 13.48 -4.42
N THR A 53 -0.61 14.19 -3.50
CA THR A 53 -1.02 14.29 -2.10
C THR A 53 -0.88 15.73 -1.58
N ASN A 54 -1.63 16.06 -0.54
CA ASN A 54 -1.52 17.36 0.12
C ASN A 54 -0.33 17.34 1.10
N LEU A 55 0.42 18.44 1.17
CA LEU A 55 1.46 18.63 2.17
C LEU A 55 0.90 19.43 3.34
N ARG A 56 1.06 18.92 4.57
CA ARG A 56 0.62 19.61 5.77
C ARG A 56 1.16 21.04 5.81
N GLY A 57 0.28 22.00 6.06
CA GLY A 57 0.63 23.43 6.12
C GLY A 57 0.89 24.09 4.76
N ARG A 58 0.64 23.42 3.63
CA ARG A 58 0.75 24.00 2.29
C ARG A 58 -0.55 23.84 1.52
N ASN A 59 -0.90 24.87 0.75
CA ASN A 59 -2.02 24.80 -0.18
C ASN A 59 -1.54 24.19 -1.51
N GLY A 60 -2.29 23.20 -1.98
CA GLY A 60 -2.05 22.55 -3.28
C GLY A 60 -1.71 21.07 -3.19
N LEU A 61 -1.55 20.47 -4.36
CA LEU A 61 -1.22 19.06 -4.52
C LEU A 61 0.24 18.92 -4.94
N PHE A 62 0.93 17.98 -4.33
CA PHE A 62 2.35 17.73 -4.55
C PHE A 62 2.57 16.29 -5.02
N PRO A 63 3.55 16.07 -5.91
CA PRO A 63 3.95 14.72 -6.34
C PRO A 63 4.35 13.86 -5.16
N ALA A 64 3.72 12.70 -5.03
CA ALA A 64 3.99 11.72 -4.00
C ALA A 64 5.27 10.93 -4.31
N THR A 65 5.93 10.45 -3.26
CA THR A 65 7.21 9.72 -3.33
C THR A 65 7.11 8.30 -2.77
N HIS A 66 6.04 7.98 -2.04
CA HIS A 66 5.83 6.64 -1.49
C HIS A 66 4.32 6.27 -1.45
N CYS A 67 4.03 4.99 -1.53
CA CYS A 67 2.69 4.44 -1.33
C CYS A 67 2.53 3.95 0.10
N ILE A 68 1.31 4.05 0.62
CA ILE A 68 0.92 3.60 1.95
C ILE A 68 -0.16 2.53 1.80
N LYS A 69 -0.05 1.46 2.59
CA LYS A 69 -1.10 0.47 2.82
C LYS A 69 -1.27 0.26 4.33
N LEU A 70 -2.47 0.49 4.82
CA LEU A 70 -2.86 0.29 6.20
C LEU A 70 -3.94 -0.78 6.25
N VAL A 71 -3.68 -1.84 7.02
CA VAL A 71 -4.68 -2.84 7.41
C VAL A 71 -4.78 -2.80 8.91
N ALA A 72 -5.92 -2.41 9.45
CA ALA A 72 -6.10 -2.23 10.89
C ALA A 72 -7.45 -2.79 11.35
N ARG A 73 -7.48 -3.40 12.54
CA ARG A 73 -8.70 -3.87 13.18
C ARG A 73 -8.79 -3.32 14.59
N SER A 74 -9.94 -2.75 14.94
CA SER A 74 -10.17 -2.23 16.29
C SER A 74 -10.33 -3.37 17.30
N ARG A 75 -10.09 -3.04 18.58
CA ARG A 75 -10.28 -3.95 19.73
C ARG A 75 -11.61 -3.76 20.47
N ALA A 76 -12.58 -3.09 19.87
CA ALA A 76 -13.91 -2.96 20.46
C ALA A 76 -14.66 -4.30 20.47
N PRO A 77 -15.69 -4.47 21.33
CA PRO A 77 -16.55 -5.66 21.33
C PRO A 77 -17.12 -5.98 19.95
N ILE A 78 -17.45 -4.94 19.18
CA ILE A 78 -17.76 -5.03 17.75
C ILE A 78 -16.56 -4.46 16.98
N PRO A 79 -15.67 -5.32 16.44
CA PRO A 79 -14.45 -4.87 15.80
C PRO A 79 -14.75 -4.25 14.43
N ILE A 80 -14.11 -3.12 14.16
CA ILE A 80 -14.14 -2.44 12.86
C ILE A 80 -12.81 -2.72 12.16
N GLN A 81 -12.88 -3.17 10.92
CA GLN A 81 -11.73 -3.40 10.06
C GLN A 81 -11.59 -2.27 9.04
N TYR A 82 -10.36 -1.78 8.89
CA TYR A 82 -9.96 -0.76 7.94
C TYR A 82 -8.94 -1.34 6.98
N MET A 83 -9.20 -1.13 5.70
CA MET A 83 -8.21 -1.25 4.62
C MET A 83 -8.11 0.11 3.96
N TYR A 84 -6.94 0.74 4.06
CA TYR A 84 -6.69 2.08 3.52
C TYR A 84 -5.42 2.08 2.70
N ARG A 85 -5.53 2.55 1.45
CA ARG A 85 -4.40 2.72 0.55
C ARG A 85 -4.35 4.16 0.09
N THR A 86 -3.17 4.75 0.08
CA THR A 86 -2.97 6.12 -0.42
C THR A 86 -1.52 6.32 -0.88
N CYS A 87 -1.22 7.51 -1.39
CA CYS A 87 0.14 7.96 -1.59
C CYS A 87 0.47 9.08 -0.61
N GLY A 88 1.74 9.10 -0.22
CA GLY A 88 2.30 10.07 0.69
C GLY A 88 3.59 10.66 0.14
N ARG A 89 4.01 11.73 0.78
CA ARG A 89 5.30 12.37 0.57
C ARG A 89 5.92 12.56 1.93
N ASP A 90 7.21 12.32 2.02
CA ASP A 90 7.93 12.60 3.25
C ASP A 90 7.87 14.12 3.50
N GLU A 91 7.40 14.53 4.68
CA GLU A 91 7.54 15.93 5.10
C GLU A 91 9.04 16.20 5.25
N ALA A 92 9.51 17.37 4.81
CA ALA A 92 10.93 17.73 4.85
C ALA A 92 11.44 18.04 6.28
N ASP A 93 10.58 17.85 7.28
CA ASP A 93 10.84 18.09 8.69
C ASP A 93 10.73 16.75 9.44
N ASP A 94 11.52 16.52 10.49
CA ASP A 94 11.75 15.22 11.16
C ASP A 94 10.48 14.56 11.76
N ASN A 95 9.32 15.21 11.63
CA ASN A 95 8.00 14.70 11.99
C ASN A 95 7.27 14.01 10.84
N GLY A 96 7.89 13.90 9.66
CA GLY A 96 7.35 13.15 8.53
C GLY A 96 7.06 11.71 8.92
N ILE A 97 6.13 11.08 8.19
CA ILE A 97 5.91 9.63 8.28
C ILE A 97 7.26 8.97 8.01
N THR A 98 7.99 8.58 9.06
CA THR A 98 9.19 7.76 8.92
C THR A 98 8.80 6.58 8.04
N ARG A 99 9.60 6.28 7.01
CA ARG A 99 9.39 5.18 6.06
C ARG A 99 9.53 3.80 6.73
N SER A 100 8.90 3.64 7.88
CA SER A 100 8.99 2.52 8.79
C SER A 100 7.69 1.75 8.65
N SER A 101 7.75 0.70 7.84
CA SER A 101 6.70 -0.30 7.85
C SER A 101 6.68 -0.96 9.24
N HIS A 102 5.50 -1.09 9.83
CA HIS A 102 5.35 -1.63 11.18
C HIS A 102 4.05 -2.44 11.29
N CYS A 103 4.13 -3.57 11.98
CA CYS A 103 3.00 -4.42 12.31
C CYS A 103 2.89 -4.56 13.83
N GLY A 104 1.69 -4.42 14.38
CA GLY A 104 1.46 -4.50 15.81
C GLY A 104 0.31 -3.62 16.24
N PHE A 105 0.47 -2.94 17.36
CA PHE A 105 -0.49 -1.92 17.80
C PHE A 105 -0.26 -0.63 17.04
N LEU A 106 -1.36 -0.05 16.57
CA LEU A 106 -1.41 1.19 15.82
C LEU A 106 -2.37 2.15 16.52
N LYS A 107 -1.96 3.41 16.60
CA LYS A 107 -2.82 4.51 17.02
C LYS A 107 -3.17 5.32 15.79
N LEU A 108 -4.45 5.36 15.43
CA LEU A 108 -4.94 6.04 14.23
C LEU A 108 -5.66 7.31 14.67
N ASP A 109 -4.89 8.34 15.03
CA ASP A 109 -5.41 9.59 15.63
C ASP A 109 -6.41 10.34 14.74
N TRP A 110 -6.36 10.12 13.42
CA TRP A 110 -7.30 10.68 12.44
C TRP A 110 -8.64 9.92 12.36
N ILE A 111 -8.72 8.69 12.91
CA ILE A 111 -9.96 7.91 13.02
C ILE A 111 -10.54 8.10 14.41
N ASP A 112 -9.81 7.65 15.42
CA ASP A 112 -10.23 7.67 16.82
C ASP A 112 -8.99 7.70 17.72
N LYS A 113 -8.86 8.79 18.49
CA LYS A 113 -7.73 9.03 19.40
C LYS A 113 -7.71 8.08 20.60
N ASN A 114 -8.87 7.51 20.97
CA ASN A 114 -9.04 6.69 22.16
C ASN A 114 -9.01 5.19 21.86
N GLN A 115 -9.04 4.80 20.59
CA GLN A 115 -9.08 3.41 20.17
C GLN A 115 -7.70 2.90 19.74
N ARG A 116 -7.34 1.72 20.24
CA ARG A 116 -6.16 0.98 19.79
C ARG A 116 -6.55 0.02 18.68
N PHE A 117 -5.81 0.10 17.58
CA PHE A 117 -5.94 -0.81 16.46
C PHE A 117 -4.81 -1.83 16.50
N ARG A 118 -5.06 -3.04 15.99
CA ARG A 118 -4.01 -4.02 15.68
C ARG A 118 -3.96 -4.17 14.17
N GLY A 119 -2.77 -4.12 13.59
CA GLY A 119 -2.65 -4.09 12.14
C GLY A 119 -1.24 -3.91 11.64
N CYS A 120 -1.13 -3.70 10.33
CA CYS A 120 0.13 -3.38 9.64
C CYS A 120 -0.01 -2.07 8.86
N LEU A 121 1.00 -1.22 9.00
CA LEU A 121 1.25 -0.06 8.15
C LEU A 121 2.46 -0.40 7.28
N ASN A 122 2.28 -0.46 5.97
CA ASN A 122 3.34 -0.73 5.01
C ASN A 122 3.57 0.50 4.13
N ILE A 123 4.84 0.87 3.96
CA ILE A 123 5.29 1.99 3.14
C ILE A 123 6.31 1.46 2.13
N CYS A 124 6.18 1.87 0.87
CA CYS A 124 7.05 1.45 -0.22
C CYS A 124 7.16 2.55 -1.29
N ASP A 125 8.21 2.52 -2.12
CA ASP A 125 8.63 3.64 -2.98
C ASP A 125 8.67 3.29 -4.48
N LYS A 126 7.92 2.26 -4.90
CA LYS A 126 7.79 1.83 -6.30
C LYS A 126 6.36 2.00 -6.78
N ASP A 127 6.17 2.15 -8.09
CA ASP A 127 4.84 2.19 -8.68
C ASP A 127 4.02 0.96 -8.29
N ALA A 128 2.77 1.20 -7.89
CA ALA A 128 1.78 0.20 -7.53
C ALA A 128 2.21 -0.78 -6.42
N CYS A 129 3.24 -0.43 -5.62
CA CYS A 129 3.82 -1.34 -4.63
C CYS A 129 2.89 -1.65 -3.45
N ASN A 130 1.87 -0.81 -3.21
CA ASN A 130 0.87 -1.01 -2.17
C ASN A 130 -0.28 -1.95 -2.57
N GLN A 131 -0.10 -2.75 -3.63
CA GLN A 131 -1.07 -3.75 -4.08
C GLN A 131 -1.39 -4.84 -3.03
N ALA A 132 -2.37 -5.70 -3.36
CA ALA A 132 -2.61 -6.92 -2.63
C ALA A 132 -1.39 -7.84 -2.68
N SER A 133 -0.96 -8.31 -1.52
CA SER A 133 0.07 -9.34 -1.43
C SER A 133 -0.61 -10.66 -1.71
N TYR A 134 -0.39 -11.21 -2.90
CA TYR A 134 -0.78 -12.59 -3.17
C TYR A 134 0.15 -13.49 -2.36
N SER A 135 -0.40 -14.31 -1.47
CA SER A 135 0.35 -15.42 -0.90
C SER A 135 0.56 -16.44 -2.01
N ILE A 136 1.63 -16.27 -2.78
CA ILE A 136 2.21 -17.34 -3.58
C ILE A 136 2.77 -18.37 -2.60
N TYR A 137 1.90 -19.23 -2.06
CA TYR A 137 2.37 -20.49 -1.53
C TYR A 137 3.22 -21.12 -2.63
N SER A 138 4.51 -21.26 -2.36
CA SER A 138 5.44 -21.83 -3.33
C SER A 138 4.95 -23.23 -3.64
N ILE A 139 4.40 -23.39 -4.84
CA ILE A 139 3.85 -24.65 -5.36
C ILE A 139 4.87 -25.78 -5.19
N TRP A 140 6.16 -25.43 -5.27
CA TRP A 140 7.31 -26.28 -4.98
C TRP A 140 7.31 -26.91 -3.58
N LYS A 141 6.84 -26.20 -2.54
CA LYS A 141 6.73 -26.76 -1.18
C LYS A 141 5.61 -27.81 -1.08
N ILE A 142 4.53 -27.63 -1.83
CA ILE A 142 3.44 -28.62 -1.90
C ILE A 142 3.93 -29.86 -2.65
N ILE A 143 4.57 -29.67 -3.82
CA ILE A 143 5.16 -30.76 -4.61
C ILE A 143 6.19 -31.56 -3.79
N TYR A 144 7.09 -30.87 -3.07
CA TYR A 144 8.09 -31.52 -2.22
C TYR A 144 7.47 -32.33 -1.06
N CYS A 145 6.37 -31.85 -0.49
CA CYS A 145 5.64 -32.57 0.56
C CYS A 145 4.99 -33.86 0.00
N PHE A 146 4.36 -33.77 -1.17
CA PHE A 146 3.75 -34.93 -1.83
C PHE A 146 4.80 -35.97 -2.27
N SER A 147 5.98 -35.55 -2.74
CA SER A 147 7.05 -36.48 -3.10
C SER A 147 7.59 -37.24 -1.89
N ILE A 148 7.72 -36.59 -0.73
CA ILE A 148 8.14 -37.24 0.51
C ILE A 148 7.09 -38.26 0.98
N LEU A 149 5.80 -37.89 0.96
CA LEU A 149 4.70 -38.81 1.30
C LEU A 149 4.66 -40.04 0.39
N PHE A 150 4.90 -39.85 -0.91
CA PHE A 150 4.96 -40.95 -1.87
C PHE A 150 6.11 -41.93 -1.56
N ILE A 151 7.29 -41.43 -1.23
CA ILE A 151 8.46 -42.25 -0.85
C ILE A 151 8.16 -43.07 0.42
N ILE A 152 7.60 -42.46 1.47
CA ILE A 152 7.26 -43.14 2.72
C ILE A 152 6.21 -44.25 2.49
N SER A 153 5.23 -44.00 1.62
CA SER A 153 4.22 -45.01 1.29
C SER A 153 4.79 -46.21 0.52
N PHE A 154 5.86 -46.00 -0.25
CA PHE A 154 6.52 -47.06 -1.02
C PHE A 154 7.35 -47.99 -0.12
N GLU A 155 8.06 -47.45 0.89
CA GLU A 155 8.78 -48.26 1.88
C GLU A 155 7.84 -49.09 2.77
N SER A 156 6.58 -48.67 2.94
CA SER A 156 5.61 -49.42 3.74
C SER A 156 5.01 -50.63 3.02
N PHE A 157 5.28 -50.78 1.72
CA PHE A 157 4.71 -51.82 0.85
C PHE A 157 5.74 -52.87 0.39
N ILE A 158 7.04 -52.63 0.65
CA ILE A 158 8.16 -53.56 0.45
C ILE A 158 8.50 -54.19 1.80
#